data_AF-A0A7C4UR79-F1
#
_entry.id   AF-A0A7C4UR79-F1
#
_cell.length_a   1.000
_cell.length_b   1.000
_cell.length_c   1.000
_cell.angle_alpha   90.00
_cell.angle_beta   90.00
_cell.angle_gamma   90.00
#
_symmetry.space_group_name_H-M   'P 1'
#
loop_
_entity.id
_entity.type
_entity.pdbx_description
1 polymer ?
#
loop_
_entity_poly.entity_id
_entity_poly.type
_entity_poly.pdbx_seq_one_letter_code
_entity_poly.pdbx_strand_id
1 'polypeptide(L)'
;MLARLRERLPARGEVLGVFAAAAFVAYTWTLYISFWRLPSWFFFLSLGEIVALYAYAFVMNFAESLLLLSIALVPCLVLPQSWWRNSFVARGVVLVVVVFASAQMHLSKYPTLDLREGFVGSQFSWWLHTLWITAFLALLAGRIGWFKIGLEKFADQLSIFLYLYIPMTAIGLVVMIARNIG
;
A
#
# COMPACT_ATOMS: atom_id res chain seq x y z
N MET A 1 -27.10 15.15 1.79
CA MET A 1 -26.00 14.64 0.94
C MET A 1 -25.05 13.70 1.70
N LEU A 2 -24.62 14.06 2.92
CA LEU A 2 -23.72 13.24 3.74
C LEU A 2 -24.26 11.83 4.10
N ALA A 3 -25.56 11.68 4.32
CA ALA A 3 -26.17 10.37 4.61
C ALA A 3 -26.01 9.37 3.45
N ARG A 4 -26.20 9.80 2.20
CA ARG A 4 -26.03 8.95 1.00
C ARG A 4 -24.57 8.54 0.77
N LEU A 5 -23.61 9.38 1.15
CA LEU A 5 -22.19 9.03 1.07
C LEU A 5 -21.82 7.97 2.12
N ARG A 6 -22.39 8.08 3.32
CA ARG A 6 -22.16 7.10 4.40
C ARG A 6 -22.66 5.71 4.03
N GLU A 7 -23.78 5.61 3.29
CA GLU A 7 -24.31 4.32 2.82
C GLU A 7 -23.43 3.66 1.75
N ARG A 8 -22.66 4.45 0.99
CA ARG A 8 -21.74 3.92 -0.04
C ARG A 8 -20.44 3.37 0.51
N LEU A 9 -20.03 3.82 1.70
CA LEU A 9 -18.79 3.38 2.31
C LEU A 9 -18.93 1.96 2.90
N PRO A 10 -17.90 1.13 2.77
CA PRO A 10 -17.86 -0.21 3.36
C PRO A 10 -17.79 -0.14 4.90
N ALA A 11 -18.03 -1.27 5.55
CA ALA A 11 -17.97 -1.32 7.01
C ALA A 11 -16.54 -1.05 7.51
N ARG A 12 -16.42 -0.47 8.71
CA ARG A 12 -15.10 -0.08 9.27
C ARG A 12 -14.12 -1.26 9.37
N GLY A 13 -14.61 -2.46 9.69
CA GLY A 13 -13.78 -3.67 9.71
C GLY A 13 -13.24 -4.05 8.33
N GLU A 14 -14.04 -3.87 7.28
CA GLU A 14 -13.61 -4.13 5.90
C GLU A 14 -12.55 -3.11 5.44
N VAL A 15 -12.74 -1.82 5.78
CA VAL A 15 -11.76 -0.77 5.54
C VAL A 15 -10.45 -1.08 6.26
N LEU A 16 -10.53 -1.51 7.52
CA LEU A 16 -9.37 -1.87 8.32
C LEU A 16 -8.61 -3.06 7.72
N GLY A 17 -9.31 -4.07 7.21
CA GLY A 17 -8.68 -5.21 6.54
C GLY A 17 -7.91 -4.82 5.27
N VAL A 18 -8.49 -3.95 4.43
CA VAL A 18 -7.79 -3.43 3.23
C VAL A 18 -6.60 -2.54 3.63
N PHE A 19 -6.75 -1.73 4.67
CA PHE A 19 -5.64 -0.93 5.20
C PHE A 19 -4.52 -1.80 5.76
N ALA A 20 -4.85 -2.89 6.47
CA ALA A 20 -3.88 -3.86 6.97
C ALA A 20 -3.09 -4.50 5.82
N ALA A 21 -3.76 -4.85 4.71
CA ALA A 21 -3.10 -5.34 3.51
C ALA A 21 -2.16 -4.30 2.90
N ALA A 22 -2.59 -3.03 2.80
CA ALA A 22 -1.74 -1.95 2.29
C ALA A 22 -0.49 -1.73 3.15
N ALA A 23 -0.68 -1.63 4.47
CA ALA A 23 0.41 -1.51 5.43
C ALA A 23 1.35 -2.70 5.36
N PHE A 24 0.83 -3.93 5.35
CA PHE A 24 1.67 -5.11 5.27
C PHE A 24 2.58 -5.11 4.04
N VAL A 25 2.03 -4.83 2.85
CA VAL A 25 2.81 -4.86 1.62
C VAL A 25 3.85 -3.72 1.61
N ALA A 26 3.48 -2.49 1.99
CA ALA A 26 4.39 -1.34 2.02
C ALA A 26 5.53 -1.54 3.04
N TYR A 27 5.22 -1.93 4.27
CA TYR A 27 6.23 -2.10 5.32
C TYR A 27 7.11 -3.29 5.06
N THR A 28 6.55 -4.43 4.65
CA THR A 28 7.33 -5.64 4.36
C THR A 28 8.30 -5.39 3.20
N TRP A 29 7.87 -4.70 2.16
CA TRP A 29 8.75 -4.34 1.04
C TRP A 29 9.90 -3.43 1.47
N THR A 30 9.60 -2.36 2.21
CA THR A 30 10.61 -1.44 2.72
C THR A 30 11.60 -2.15 3.65
N LEU A 31 11.12 -3.01 4.55
CA LEU A 31 11.99 -3.82 5.40
C LEU A 31 12.85 -4.77 4.57
N TYR A 32 12.24 -5.50 3.62
CA TYR A 32 12.93 -6.42 2.74
C TYR A 32 14.08 -5.75 1.98
N ILE A 33 13.84 -4.59 1.34
CA ILE A 33 14.90 -3.83 0.66
C ILE A 33 15.95 -3.35 1.65
N SER A 34 15.54 -2.86 2.82
CA SER A 34 16.46 -2.33 3.81
C SER A 34 17.37 -3.40 4.39
N PHE A 35 16.89 -4.64 4.56
CA PHE A 35 17.71 -5.77 4.99
C PHE A 35 18.90 -6.04 4.06
N TRP A 36 18.73 -5.87 2.74
CA TRP A 36 19.82 -6.02 1.78
C TRP A 36 20.83 -4.86 1.81
N ARG A 37 20.43 -3.68 2.30
CA ARG A 37 21.28 -2.49 2.42
C ARG A 37 21.90 -2.33 3.82
N LEU A 38 21.35 -3.02 4.81
CA LEU A 38 21.76 -2.88 6.21
C LEU A 38 23.26 -3.17 6.43
N PRO A 39 23.88 -4.20 5.80
CA PRO A 39 25.31 -4.44 5.97
C PRO A 39 26.18 -3.28 5.49
N SER A 40 25.84 -2.66 4.36
CA SER A 40 26.62 -1.52 3.85
C SER A 40 26.43 -0.29 4.74
N TRP A 41 25.23 -0.05 5.26
CA TRP A 41 24.98 1.06 6.18
C TRP A 41 25.83 1.00 7.44
N PHE A 42 26.09 -0.19 8.00
CA PHE A 42 26.98 -0.33 9.16
C PHE A 42 28.43 0.12 8.89
N PHE A 43 28.88 0.17 7.63
CA PHE A 43 30.22 0.67 7.28
C PHE A 43 30.26 2.19 7.08
N PHE A 44 29.13 2.83 6.73
CA PHE A 44 29.11 4.24 6.29
C PHE A 44 28.28 5.16 7.18
N LEU A 45 27.38 4.63 8.00
CA LEU A 45 26.41 5.39 8.78
C LEU A 45 26.50 5.03 10.25
N SER A 46 26.33 6.05 11.10
CA SER A 46 26.13 5.87 12.53
C SER A 46 24.77 5.21 12.83
N LEU A 47 24.65 4.58 13.99
CA LEU A 47 23.38 3.99 14.45
C LEU A 47 22.23 5.02 14.45
N GLY A 48 22.51 6.27 14.84
CA GLY A 48 21.52 7.34 14.84
C GLY A 48 21.01 7.70 13.44
N GLU A 49 21.89 7.69 12.44
CA GLU A 49 21.50 7.92 11.04
C GLU A 49 20.67 6.76 10.48
N ILE A 50 21.02 5.52 10.81
CA ILE A 50 20.24 4.33 10.43
C ILE A 50 18.83 4.40 11.03
N VAL A 51 18.73 4.71 12.33
CA VAL A 51 17.43 4.88 13.01
C VAL A 51 16.61 6.01 12.37
N ALA A 52 17.26 7.13 12.04
CA ALA A 52 16.58 8.22 11.35
C ALA A 52 16.07 7.78 9.96
N LEU A 53 16.87 7.08 9.16
CA LEU A 53 16.43 6.54 7.86
C LEU A 53 15.18 5.66 7.98
N TYR A 54 15.16 4.74 8.95
CA TYR A 54 13.97 3.92 9.20
C TYR A 54 12.77 4.74 9.68
N ALA A 55 12.99 5.76 10.51
CA ALA A 55 11.93 6.66 10.96
C ALA A 55 11.23 7.34 9.77
N TYR A 56 11.99 7.94 8.84
CA TYR A 56 11.42 8.53 7.62
C TYR A 56 10.74 7.46 6.76
N ALA A 57 11.34 6.29 6.62
CA ALA A 57 10.77 5.21 5.82
C ALA A 57 9.42 4.71 6.37
N PHE A 58 9.27 4.56 7.70
CA PHE A 58 8.01 4.13 8.31
C PHE A 58 6.91 5.19 8.20
N VAL A 59 7.25 6.47 8.32
CA VAL A 59 6.29 7.57 8.08
C VAL A 59 5.83 7.57 6.62
N MET A 60 6.75 7.38 5.68
CA MET A 60 6.41 7.28 4.26
C MET A 60 5.56 6.03 3.96
N ASN A 61 5.89 4.87 4.52
CA ASN A 61 5.08 3.65 4.36
C ASN A 61 3.65 3.86 4.89
N PHE A 62 3.49 4.57 6.01
CA PHE A 62 2.17 4.90 6.53
C PHE A 62 1.39 5.79 5.56
N ALA A 63 2.04 6.83 5.03
CA ALA A 63 1.44 7.72 4.03
C ALA A 63 1.06 6.97 2.74
N GLU A 64 1.94 6.09 2.24
CA GLU A 64 1.69 5.25 1.07
C GLU A 64 0.52 4.29 1.31
N SER A 65 0.43 3.71 2.51
CA SER A 65 -0.69 2.83 2.89
C SER A 65 -2.02 3.57 2.93
N LEU A 66 -2.04 4.81 3.44
CA LEU A 66 -3.21 5.68 3.40
C LEU A 66 -3.59 6.07 1.97
N LEU A 67 -2.61 6.33 1.11
CA LEU A 67 -2.83 6.62 -0.30
C LEU A 67 -3.45 5.42 -1.02
N LEU A 68 -2.89 4.23 -0.84
CA LEU A 68 -3.41 2.97 -1.40
C LEU A 68 -4.84 2.69 -0.92
N LEU A 69 -5.12 2.89 0.38
CA LEU A 69 -6.48 2.79 0.91
C LEU A 69 -7.42 3.80 0.23
N SER A 70 -6.97 5.04 0.05
CA SER A 70 -7.75 6.09 -0.60
C SER A 70 -8.09 5.70 -2.05
N ILE A 71 -7.12 5.16 -2.80
CA ILE A 71 -7.34 4.63 -4.15
C ILE A 71 -8.35 3.48 -4.12
N ALA A 72 -8.30 2.59 -3.14
CA ALA A 72 -9.27 1.49 -3.00
C ALA A 72 -10.70 1.97 -2.66
N LEU A 73 -10.83 3.13 -2.01
CA LEU A 73 -12.13 3.73 -1.66
C LEU A 73 -12.75 4.55 -2.81
N VAL A 74 -11.94 5.09 -3.74
CA VAL A 74 -12.45 5.85 -4.90
C VAL A 74 -13.46 5.05 -5.73
N PRO A 75 -13.24 3.77 -6.07
CA PRO A 75 -14.24 2.95 -6.76
C PRO A 75 -15.59 2.84 -6.03
N CYS A 76 -15.64 2.92 -4.69
CA CYS A 76 -16.91 2.93 -3.94
C CYS A 76 -17.77 4.17 -4.26
N LEU A 77 -17.13 5.27 -4.67
CA LEU A 77 -17.80 6.52 -4.98
C LEU A 77 -18.29 6.57 -6.43
N VAL A 78 -17.53 5.95 -7.35
CA VAL A 78 -17.77 6.01 -8.79
C VAL A 78 -18.63 4.84 -9.28
N LEU A 79 -18.37 3.62 -8.78
CA LEU A 79 -19.01 2.40 -9.28
C LEU A 79 -20.35 2.10 -8.58
N PRO A 80 -21.22 1.28 -9.20
CA PRO A 80 -22.46 0.84 -8.56
C PRO A 80 -22.18 0.14 -7.23
N GLN A 81 -22.88 0.57 -6.18
CA GLN A 81 -22.69 0.11 -4.80
C GLN A 81 -22.81 -1.41 -4.66
N SER A 82 -23.78 -2.03 -5.36
CA SER A 82 -23.99 -3.48 -5.34
C SER A 82 -22.80 -4.26 -5.89
N TRP A 83 -22.08 -3.69 -6.86
CA TRP A 83 -20.95 -4.38 -7.46
C TRP A 83 -19.76 -4.39 -6.52
N TRP A 84 -19.31 -3.23 -6.04
CA TRP A 84 -18.06 -3.11 -5.29
C TRP A 84 -18.20 -3.52 -3.81
N ARG A 85 -19.31 -3.19 -3.16
CA ARG A 85 -19.50 -3.38 -1.72
C ARG A 85 -19.57 -4.84 -1.31
N ASN A 86 -20.21 -5.70 -2.11
CA ASN A 86 -20.41 -7.12 -1.79
C ASN A 86 -19.11 -7.94 -1.69
N SER A 87 -17.99 -7.42 -2.18
CA SER A 87 -16.68 -8.07 -2.12
C SER A 87 -15.58 -7.01 -1.97
N PHE A 88 -15.86 -5.98 -1.17
CA PHE A 88 -14.96 -4.84 -1.00
C PHE A 88 -13.58 -5.28 -0.52
N VAL A 89 -13.51 -6.14 0.50
CA VAL A 89 -12.23 -6.61 1.05
C VAL A 89 -11.42 -7.32 -0.03
N ALA A 90 -11.98 -8.34 -0.69
CA ALA A 90 -11.27 -9.09 -1.72
C ALA A 90 -10.77 -8.20 -2.88
N ARG A 91 -11.62 -7.29 -3.39
CA ARG A 91 -11.25 -6.39 -4.49
C ARG A 91 -10.29 -5.29 -4.06
N GLY A 92 -10.45 -4.76 -2.86
CA GLY A 92 -9.57 -3.77 -2.26
C GLY A 92 -8.17 -4.34 -2.05
N VAL A 93 -8.05 -5.55 -1.50
CA VAL A 93 -6.76 -6.25 -1.35
C VAL A 93 -6.09 -6.46 -2.70
N VAL A 94 -6.81 -6.96 -3.70
CA VAL A 94 -6.27 -7.14 -5.07
C VAL A 94 -5.78 -5.81 -5.63
N LEU A 95 -6.59 -4.75 -5.53
CA LEU A 95 -6.22 -3.42 -6.02
C LEU A 95 -4.94 -2.94 -5.34
N VAL A 96 -4.89 -2.98 -4.01
CA VAL A 96 -3.75 -2.51 -3.22
C VAL A 96 -2.49 -3.28 -3.58
N VAL A 97 -2.56 -4.61 -3.61
CA VAL A 97 -1.41 -5.48 -3.91
C VAL A 97 -0.92 -5.25 -5.34
N VAL A 98 -1.81 -5.22 -6.32
CA VAL A 98 -1.44 -5.08 -7.74
C VAL A 98 -0.91 -3.68 -8.02
N VAL A 99 -1.57 -2.63 -7.52
CA VAL A 99 -1.13 -1.24 -7.70
C VAL A 99 0.24 -1.03 -7.06
N PHE A 100 0.43 -1.48 -5.82
CA PHE A 100 1.73 -1.36 -5.16
C PHE A 100 2.81 -2.18 -5.87
N ALA A 101 2.58 -3.47 -6.13
CA ALA A 101 3.56 -4.31 -6.81
C ALA A 101 3.94 -3.75 -8.18
N SER A 102 2.95 -3.26 -8.94
CA SER A 102 3.17 -2.64 -10.23
C SER A 102 4.00 -1.36 -10.13
N ALA A 103 3.72 -0.49 -9.15
CA ALA A 103 4.50 0.72 -8.92
C ALA A 103 5.96 0.39 -8.59
N GLN A 104 6.19 -0.57 -7.68
CA GLN A 104 7.55 -0.99 -7.32
C GLN A 104 8.28 -1.66 -8.48
N MET A 105 7.60 -2.49 -9.28
CA MET A 105 8.15 -3.09 -10.49
C MET A 105 8.53 -2.04 -11.53
N HIS A 106 7.71 -1.02 -11.74
CA HIS A 106 8.02 0.08 -12.67
C HIS A 106 9.26 0.84 -12.21
N LEU A 107 9.32 1.22 -10.92
CA LEU A 107 10.48 1.89 -10.35
C LEU A 107 11.76 1.04 -10.47
N SER A 108 11.66 -0.28 -10.26
CA SER A 108 12.81 -1.19 -10.35
C SER A 108 13.39 -1.32 -11.76
N LYS A 109 12.60 -1.04 -12.81
CA LYS A 109 13.07 -1.08 -14.21
C LYS A 109 13.92 0.12 -14.58
N TYR A 110 13.84 1.21 -13.83
CA TYR A 110 14.51 2.47 -14.13
C TYR A 110 15.40 2.91 -12.95
N PRO A 111 16.46 2.13 -12.63
CA PRO A 111 17.30 2.43 -11.46
C PRO A 111 18.22 3.64 -11.65
N THR A 112 18.45 4.08 -12.90
CA THR A 112 19.38 5.17 -13.24
C THR A 112 18.66 6.38 -13.83
N LEU A 113 19.24 7.57 -13.59
CA LEU A 113 18.69 8.86 -14.04
C LEU A 113 18.67 9.02 -15.56
N ASP A 114 19.57 8.34 -16.28
CA ASP A 114 19.69 8.42 -17.75
C ASP A 114 18.47 7.84 -18.48
N LEU A 115 17.64 7.05 -17.78
CA LEU A 115 16.44 6.44 -18.35
C LEU A 115 15.16 7.26 -18.10
N ARG A 116 15.28 8.53 -17.68
CA ARG A 116 14.14 9.39 -17.32
C ARG A 116 13.11 9.52 -18.45
N GLU A 117 13.55 9.70 -19.68
CA GLU A 117 12.63 9.82 -20.82
C GLU A 117 11.86 8.51 -21.06
N GLY A 118 12.52 7.36 -20.90
CA GLY A 118 11.88 6.05 -20.98
C GLY A 118 10.89 5.80 -19.83
N PHE A 119 11.20 6.26 -18.62
CA PHE A 119 10.27 6.21 -17.48
C PHE A 119 9.01 7.03 -17.75
N VAL A 120 9.16 8.31 -18.15
CA VAL A 120 8.01 9.20 -18.42
C VAL A 120 7.20 8.71 -19.62
N GLY A 121 7.87 8.29 -20.70
CA GLY A 121 7.21 7.78 -21.90
C GLY A 121 6.44 6.47 -21.68
N SER A 122 6.92 5.62 -20.78
CA SER A 122 6.25 4.34 -20.44
C SER A 122 5.14 4.49 -19.41
N GLN A 123 5.09 5.60 -18.66
CA GLN A 123 4.18 5.80 -17.52
C GLN A 123 2.72 5.52 -17.88
N PHE A 124 2.21 6.15 -18.95
CA PHE A 124 0.81 6.00 -19.34
C PHE A 124 0.46 4.56 -19.74
N SER A 125 1.30 3.93 -20.58
CA SER A 125 1.13 2.55 -20.98
C SER A 125 1.18 1.61 -19.76
N TRP A 126 2.14 1.80 -18.86
CA TRP A 126 2.29 0.98 -17.66
C TRP A 126 1.06 1.02 -16.74
N TRP A 127 0.54 2.21 -16.46
CA TRP A 127 -0.66 2.36 -15.64
C TRP A 127 -1.90 1.82 -16.34
N LEU A 128 -1.99 1.93 -17.67
CA LEU A 128 -3.07 1.30 -18.42
C LEU A 128 -3.08 -0.23 -18.24
N HIS A 129 -1.91 -0.88 -18.39
CA HIS A 129 -1.79 -2.32 -18.14
C HIS A 129 -2.12 -2.68 -16.68
N THR A 130 -1.66 -1.88 -15.73
CA THR A 130 -1.94 -2.06 -14.30
C THR A 130 -3.43 -2.00 -14.01
N LEU A 131 -4.14 -1.03 -14.59
CA LEU A 131 -5.59 -0.89 -14.46
C LEU A 131 -6.32 -2.09 -15.08
N TRP A 132 -5.92 -2.54 -16.27
CA TRP A 132 -6.50 -3.72 -16.92
C TRP A 132 -6.34 -4.99 -16.07
N ILE A 133 -5.12 -5.26 -15.59
CA ILE A 133 -4.83 -6.42 -14.75
C ILE A 133 -5.62 -6.33 -13.43
N THR A 134 -5.63 -5.15 -12.80
CA THR A 134 -6.36 -4.93 -11.56
C THR A 134 -7.86 -5.15 -11.74
N ALA A 135 -8.45 -4.61 -12.82
CA ALA A 135 -9.87 -4.78 -13.12
C ALA A 135 -10.22 -6.25 -13.35
N PHE A 136 -9.40 -6.97 -14.13
CA PHE A 136 -9.57 -8.40 -14.39
C PHE A 136 -9.50 -9.23 -13.10
N LEU A 137 -8.48 -9.00 -12.26
CA LEU A 137 -8.32 -9.73 -10.99
C LEU A 137 -9.39 -9.34 -9.96
N ALA A 138 -9.83 -8.09 -9.92
CA ALA A 138 -10.92 -7.66 -9.04
C ALA A 138 -12.27 -8.27 -9.46
N LEU A 139 -12.52 -8.40 -10.77
CA LEU A 139 -13.66 -9.14 -11.30
C LEU A 139 -13.60 -10.61 -10.88
N LEU A 140 -12.42 -11.24 -11.00
CA LEU A 140 -12.19 -12.62 -10.61
C LEU A 140 -12.42 -12.83 -9.10
N ALA A 141 -11.88 -11.94 -8.27
CA ALA A 141 -12.06 -11.91 -6.83
C ALA A 141 -13.52 -11.78 -6.40
N GLY A 142 -14.35 -11.10 -7.20
CA GLY A 142 -15.79 -11.00 -6.95
C GLY A 142 -16.61 -12.21 -7.38
N ARG A 143 -16.10 -13.04 -8.31
CA ARG A 143 -16.85 -14.18 -8.86
C ARG A 143 -16.44 -15.53 -8.28
N ILE A 144 -15.16 -15.71 -7.97
CA ILE A 144 -14.63 -17.00 -7.51
C ILE A 144 -14.67 -17.05 -5.98
N GLY A 145 -15.57 -17.86 -5.43
CA GLY A 145 -15.82 -17.94 -3.98
C GLY A 145 -14.59 -18.29 -3.16
N TRP A 146 -13.79 -19.29 -3.57
CA TRP A 146 -12.58 -19.68 -2.83
C TRP A 146 -11.51 -18.58 -2.84
N PHE A 147 -11.37 -17.86 -3.96
CA PHE A 147 -10.40 -16.77 -4.09
C PHE A 147 -10.81 -15.57 -3.22
N LYS A 148 -12.10 -15.24 -3.21
CA LYS A 148 -12.69 -14.24 -2.30
C LYS A 148 -12.39 -14.58 -0.84
N ILE A 149 -12.75 -15.79 -0.41
CA ILE A 149 -12.56 -16.24 0.99
C ILE A 149 -11.07 -16.23 1.36
N GLY A 150 -10.19 -16.63 0.45
CA GLY A 150 -8.74 -16.58 0.66
C GLY A 150 -8.24 -15.16 0.92
N LEU A 151 -8.65 -14.19 0.09
CA LEU A 151 -8.28 -12.78 0.25
C LEU A 151 -8.86 -12.15 1.51
N GLU A 152 -10.09 -12.49 1.87
CA GLU A 152 -10.74 -12.01 3.10
C GLU A 152 -10.03 -12.53 4.35
N LYS A 153 -9.73 -13.84 4.40
CA LYS A 153 -8.95 -14.43 5.50
C LYS A 153 -7.54 -13.86 5.59
N PHE A 154 -6.90 -13.65 4.43
CA PHE A 154 -5.58 -13.04 4.39
C PHE A 154 -5.61 -11.63 4.98
N ALA A 155 -6.55 -10.77 4.55
CA ALA A 155 -6.70 -9.42 5.08
C ALA A 155 -6.98 -9.39 6.59
N ASP A 156 -7.82 -10.32 7.07
CA ASP A 156 -8.13 -10.45 8.50
C ASP A 156 -6.88 -10.82 9.31
N GLN A 157 -6.11 -11.80 8.86
CA GLN A 157 -4.84 -12.18 9.51
C GLN A 157 -3.82 -11.04 9.50
N LEU A 158 -3.79 -10.21 8.44
CA LEU A 158 -2.86 -9.10 8.35
C LEU A 158 -3.13 -7.98 9.36
N SER A 159 -4.34 -7.90 9.92
CA SER A 159 -4.68 -6.91 10.94
C SER A 159 -3.77 -7.01 12.18
N ILE A 160 -3.23 -8.20 12.47
CA ILE A 160 -2.30 -8.40 13.60
C ILE A 160 -1.01 -7.58 13.44
N PHE A 161 -0.55 -7.37 12.20
CA PHE A 161 0.68 -6.60 11.95
C PHE A 161 0.48 -5.10 12.15
N LEU A 162 -0.75 -4.59 12.16
CA LEU A 162 -1.02 -3.18 12.48
C LEU A 162 -0.59 -2.83 13.91
N TYR A 163 -0.69 -3.79 14.84
CA TYR A 163 -0.18 -3.61 16.21
C TYR A 163 1.33 -3.40 16.27
N LEU A 164 2.07 -3.84 15.25
CA LEU A 164 3.51 -3.61 15.12
C LEU A 164 3.80 -2.32 14.34
N TYR A 165 3.15 -2.13 13.19
CA TYR A 165 3.44 -1.02 12.29
C TYR A 165 3.01 0.34 12.85
N ILE A 166 1.88 0.42 13.57
CA ILE A 166 1.40 1.69 14.13
C ILE A 166 2.40 2.25 15.16
N PRO A 167 2.88 1.48 16.16
CA PRO A 167 3.93 1.96 17.06
C PRO A 167 5.23 2.36 16.36
N MET A 168 5.66 1.58 15.34
CA MET A 168 6.86 1.91 14.56
C MET A 168 6.73 3.27 13.86
N THR A 169 5.56 3.57 13.30
CA THR A 169 5.26 4.89 12.71
C THR A 169 5.21 5.98 13.76
N ALA A 170 4.60 5.73 14.93
CA ALA A 170 4.52 6.71 15.99
C ALA A 170 5.93 7.12 16.47
N ILE A 171 6.81 6.15 16.68
CA ILE A 171 8.23 6.41 16.99
C ILE A 171 8.90 7.16 15.83
N GLY A 172 8.66 6.73 14.59
CA GLY A 172 9.20 7.39 13.39
C GLY A 172 8.80 8.87 13.29
N LEU A 173 7.54 9.21 13.58
CA LEU A 173 7.05 10.58 13.63
C LEU A 173 7.75 11.40 14.71
N VAL A 174 7.90 10.86 15.93
CA VAL A 174 8.60 11.54 17.02
C VAL A 174 10.04 11.86 16.63
N VAL A 175 10.76 10.88 16.07
CA VAL A 175 12.15 11.07 15.61
C VAL A 175 12.23 12.11 14.49
N MET A 176 11.33 12.03 13.50
CA MET A 176 11.28 12.99 12.39
C MET A 176 11.03 14.42 12.88
N ILE A 177 10.09 14.61 13.81
CA ILE A 177 9.77 15.94 14.38
C ILE A 177 10.95 16.46 15.17
N ALA A 178 11.54 15.64 16.04
CA ALA A 178 12.68 16.05 16.88
C ALA A 178 13.88 16.51 16.04
N ARG A 179 14.17 15.85 14.91
CA ARG A 179 15.28 16.25 14.03
C ARG A 179 15.02 17.49 13.16
N ASN A 180 13.78 17.88 12.96
CA ASN A 180 13.45 19.05 12.12
C ASN A 180 13.26 20.34 12.94
N ILE A 181 13.04 20.23 14.25
CA ILE A 181 12.80 21.39 15.13
C ILE A 181 14.08 21.82 15.87
N GLY A 182 15.02 20.91 16.11
CA GLY A 182 16.33 21.20 16.70
C GLY A 182 17.40 21.42 15.65
#